data_AF-A0A562M9L4-F1
#
_entry.id   AF-A0A562M9L4-F1
#
_cell.length_a   1.000
_cell.length_b   1.000
_cell.length_c   1.000
_cell.angle_alpha   90.00
_cell.angle_beta   90.00
_cell.angle_gamma   90.00
#
_symmetry.space_group_name_H-M   'P 1'
#
loop_
_entity.id
_entity.type
_entity.pdbx_description
1 polymer ?
#
loop_
_entity_poly.entity_id
_entity_poly.type
_entity_poly.pdbx_seq_one_letter_code
_entity_poly.pdbx_strand_id
1 'polypeptide(L)'
;MGHNSDLMTDTLALNSHSWYRSLKAVALLYHWQLIRDAGGLIRSLRIHQKWSNQQHYQVDDNLLAQLIKAWPGNDPGPRIWACLHIGPYGLIARALMLLGHKLAILLRSDVFEAQGQIYRKQFRLSFGREATENELIFIRADQGNPLLKLREVLRKNYHLIFFIDGQLSAGEASKGWVPVRLHKSELLLREGIAALSFWTKVPIRAAIMTMVNGQITLRFGEEGRYVNNRSDYQPATQYILDLVGDLAAEELIQWECLSAVFDHELLIKKEQMPLQHLWLPFVVQEKRMLFDLATGRSVVIGTKEFEIACQKFRKIWLNV
;
A
#
# COMPACT_ATOMS: atom_id res chain seq x y z
N MET A 1 -22.18 11.51 -15.76
CA MET A 1 -21.82 11.33 -17.18
C MET A 1 -20.31 11.55 -17.28
N GLY A 2 -19.45 10.64 -17.73
CA GLY A 2 -19.65 9.29 -18.25
C GLY A 2 -18.84 8.26 -17.44
N HIS A 3 -19.46 7.10 -17.21
CA HIS A 3 -18.77 5.88 -16.83
C HIS A 3 -18.11 5.33 -18.10
N ASN A 4 -16.78 5.37 -18.18
CA ASN A 4 -16.06 4.39 -19.00
C ASN A 4 -15.77 3.21 -18.09
N SER A 5 -16.63 2.20 -18.16
CA SER A 5 -16.29 0.86 -17.72
C SER A 5 -15.29 0.28 -18.73
N ASP A 6 -14.01 0.57 -18.56
CA ASP A 6 -12.89 0.00 -19.34
C ASP A 6 -12.72 -1.53 -19.14
N LEU A 7 -13.69 -2.20 -18.53
CA LEU A 7 -13.61 -3.59 -18.09
C LEU A 7 -14.54 -4.55 -18.86
N MET A 8 -15.22 -4.10 -19.92
CA MET A 8 -16.22 -4.92 -20.61
C MET A 8 -16.03 -5.13 -22.12
N THR A 9 -14.92 -4.71 -22.72
CA THR A 9 -14.63 -4.98 -24.14
C THR A 9 -13.12 -5.10 -24.40
N ASP A 10 -12.65 -6.28 -24.79
CA ASP A 10 -11.49 -6.63 -25.67
C ASP A 10 -10.17 -5.82 -25.67
N THR A 11 -9.99 -4.92 -24.72
CA THR A 11 -8.94 -3.91 -24.78
C THR A 11 -8.14 -4.07 -23.50
N LEU A 12 -7.06 -4.85 -23.59
CA LEU A 12 -5.93 -4.63 -22.71
C LEU A 12 -5.67 -3.12 -22.71
N ALA A 13 -5.86 -2.45 -21.57
CA ALA A 13 -5.73 -1.01 -21.43
C ALA A 13 -4.24 -0.61 -21.43
N LEU A 14 -3.53 -1.03 -22.48
CA LEU A 14 -2.09 -0.97 -22.66
C LEU A 14 -1.53 0.46 -22.60
N ASN A 15 -2.39 1.46 -22.79
CA ASN A 15 -2.07 2.88 -22.79
C ASN A 15 -2.38 3.60 -21.46
N SER A 16 -2.91 2.89 -20.45
CA SER A 16 -3.29 3.52 -19.19
C SER A 16 -2.08 3.67 -18.25
N HIS A 17 -2.06 4.75 -17.47
CA HIS A 17 -1.08 4.91 -16.39
C HIS A 17 -1.17 3.74 -15.38
N SER A 18 -2.38 3.25 -15.13
CA SER A 18 -2.68 2.06 -14.33
C SER A 18 -1.96 0.81 -14.85
N TRP A 19 -1.96 0.59 -16.17
CA TRP A 19 -1.25 -0.53 -16.79
C TRP A 19 0.25 -0.47 -16.54
N TYR A 20 0.87 0.68 -16.78
CA TYR A 20 2.31 0.83 -16.53
C TYR A 20 2.69 0.61 -15.06
N ARG A 21 1.89 1.10 -14.12
CA ARG A 21 2.06 0.80 -12.68
C ARG A 21 1.96 -0.70 -12.39
N SER A 22 1.04 -1.39 -13.06
CA SER A 22 0.86 -2.85 -12.92
C SER A 22 2.07 -3.62 -13.44
N LEU A 23 2.66 -3.19 -14.56
CA LEU A 23 3.87 -3.80 -15.10
C LEU A 23 5.04 -3.70 -14.11
N LYS A 24 5.23 -2.52 -13.51
CA LYS A 24 6.27 -2.30 -12.48
C LYS A 24 6.03 -3.12 -11.22
N ALA A 25 4.79 -3.13 -10.73
CA ALA A 25 4.40 -3.90 -9.56
C ALA A 25 4.67 -5.40 -9.76
N VAL A 26 4.27 -5.95 -10.90
CA VAL A 26 4.53 -7.36 -11.25
C VAL A 26 6.01 -7.65 -11.48
N ALA A 27 6.76 -6.72 -12.08
CA ALA A 27 8.21 -6.87 -12.22
C ALA A 27 8.91 -6.93 -10.86
N LEU A 28 8.50 -6.13 -9.88
CA LEU A 28 9.04 -6.19 -8.53
C LEU A 28 8.78 -7.56 -7.88
N LEU A 29 7.55 -8.07 -7.96
CA LEU A 29 7.22 -9.41 -7.45
C LEU A 29 7.99 -10.52 -8.19
N TYR A 30 8.27 -10.33 -9.49
CA TYR A 30 9.10 -11.22 -10.29
C TYR A 30 10.56 -11.20 -9.83
N HIS A 31 11.14 -10.01 -9.56
CA HIS A 31 12.48 -9.85 -8.99
C HIS A 31 12.61 -10.48 -7.61
N TRP A 32 11.57 -10.37 -6.78
CA TRP A 32 11.46 -11.04 -5.49
C TRP A 32 11.19 -12.55 -5.58
N GLN A 33 11.02 -13.10 -6.78
CA GLN A 33 10.75 -14.52 -7.05
C GLN A 33 9.45 -15.05 -6.42
N LEU A 34 8.49 -14.14 -6.20
CA LEU A 34 7.16 -14.46 -5.72
C LEU A 34 6.23 -14.89 -6.87
N ILE A 35 6.59 -14.55 -8.11
CA ILE A 35 5.95 -15.00 -9.34
C ILE A 35 6.99 -15.78 -10.14
N ARG A 36 6.67 -17.02 -10.55
CA ARG A 36 7.62 -17.93 -11.21
C ARG A 36 7.22 -18.39 -12.60
N ASP A 37 5.95 -18.23 -12.96
CA ASP A 37 5.41 -18.68 -14.24
C ASP A 37 4.47 -17.62 -14.86
N ALA A 38 4.12 -17.86 -16.13
CA ALA A 38 3.25 -16.97 -16.87
C ALA A 38 1.84 -16.88 -16.27
N GLY A 39 1.34 -17.95 -15.65
CA GLY A 39 0.02 -17.98 -15.01
C GLY A 39 -0.07 -17.04 -13.81
N GLY A 40 0.93 -17.09 -12.92
CA GLY A 40 1.06 -16.17 -11.79
C GLY A 40 1.18 -14.72 -12.25
N LEU A 41 1.96 -14.46 -13.29
CA LEU A 41 2.12 -13.13 -13.87
C LEU A 41 0.79 -12.55 -14.38
N ILE A 42 0.05 -13.31 -15.21
CA ILE A 42 -1.26 -12.86 -15.72
C ILE A 42 -2.24 -12.63 -14.57
N ARG A 43 -2.27 -13.54 -13.59
CA ARG A 43 -3.13 -13.41 -12.41
C ARG A 43 -2.83 -12.14 -11.62
N SER A 44 -1.56 -11.85 -11.33
CA SER A 44 -1.16 -10.63 -10.63
C SER A 44 -1.50 -9.37 -11.44
N LEU A 45 -1.29 -9.36 -12.75
CA LEU A 45 -1.71 -8.23 -13.60
C LEU A 45 -3.22 -7.99 -13.53
N ARG A 46 -4.05 -9.06 -13.58
CA ARG A 46 -5.51 -8.95 -13.45
C ARG A 46 -5.92 -8.39 -12.10
N ILE A 47 -5.32 -8.90 -11.01
CA ILE A 47 -5.61 -8.43 -9.65
C ILE A 47 -5.22 -6.96 -9.53
N HIS A 48 -4.00 -6.58 -9.94
CA HIS A 48 -3.53 -5.19 -9.85
C HIS A 48 -4.39 -4.23 -10.67
N GLN A 49 -4.77 -4.60 -11.89
CA GLN A 49 -5.64 -3.78 -12.75
C GLN A 49 -7.02 -3.59 -12.12
N LYS A 50 -7.63 -4.68 -11.64
CA LYS A 50 -8.91 -4.60 -10.93
C LYS A 50 -8.79 -3.70 -9.70
N TRP A 51 -7.72 -3.84 -8.94
CA TRP A 51 -7.46 -3.07 -7.72
C TRP A 51 -7.23 -1.57 -8.01
N SER A 52 -6.33 -1.25 -8.93
CA SER A 52 -5.97 0.12 -9.29
C SER A 52 -7.14 0.93 -9.85
N ASN A 53 -8.13 0.26 -10.44
CA ASN A 53 -9.31 0.88 -11.02
C ASN A 53 -10.48 0.98 -10.03
N GLN A 54 -10.33 0.47 -8.79
CA GLN A 54 -11.35 0.60 -7.76
C GLN A 54 -11.29 1.95 -7.05
N GLN A 55 -12.44 2.36 -6.53
CA GLN A 55 -12.47 3.44 -5.54
C GLN A 55 -11.76 2.97 -4.27
N HIS A 56 -10.79 3.75 -3.79
CA HIS A 56 -9.93 3.38 -2.67
C HIS A 56 -10.72 3.30 -1.34
N TYR A 57 -11.86 3.99 -1.27
CA TYR A 57 -12.74 4.02 -0.11
C TYR A 57 -14.11 3.45 -0.48
N GLN A 58 -14.23 2.14 -0.32
CA GLN A 58 -15.48 1.42 -0.57
C GLN A 58 -16.43 1.56 0.62
N VAL A 59 -17.72 1.74 0.32
CA VAL A 59 -18.81 1.58 1.29
C VAL A 59 -19.26 0.12 1.20
N ASP A 60 -18.47 -0.78 1.76
CA ASP A 60 -18.79 -2.20 1.81
C ASP A 60 -19.04 -2.61 3.27
N ASP A 61 -20.31 -2.64 3.63
CA ASP A 61 -20.74 -2.95 5.00
C ASP A 61 -20.55 -4.44 5.34
N ASN A 62 -20.52 -5.32 4.35
CA ASN A 62 -20.24 -6.75 4.57
C ASN A 62 -18.76 -6.95 4.93
N LEU A 63 -17.87 -6.33 4.17
CA LEU A 63 -16.43 -6.31 4.45
C LEU A 63 -16.14 -5.65 5.80
N LEU A 64 -16.85 -4.56 6.13
CA LEU A 64 -16.73 -3.92 7.43
C LEU A 64 -17.14 -4.84 8.59
N ALA A 65 -18.25 -5.57 8.45
CA ALA A 65 -18.70 -6.52 9.46
C ALA A 65 -17.69 -7.66 9.66
N GLN A 66 -17.10 -8.17 8.57
CA GLN A 66 -16.01 -9.15 8.64
C GLN A 66 -14.79 -8.58 9.38
N LEU A 67 -14.42 -7.34 9.07
CA LEU A 67 -13.29 -6.64 9.69
C LEU A 67 -13.49 -6.44 11.20
N ILE A 68 -14.67 -5.97 11.62
CA ILE A 68 -15.01 -5.79 13.04
C ILE A 68 -14.95 -7.12 13.78
N LYS A 69 -15.47 -8.20 13.19
CA LYS A 69 -15.42 -9.55 13.79
C LYS A 69 -14.00 -10.10 13.90
N ALA A 70 -13.14 -9.80 12.92
CA ALA A 70 -11.73 -10.21 12.91
C ALA A 70 -10.84 -9.32 13.78
N TRP A 71 -11.33 -8.17 14.23
CA TRP A 71 -10.55 -7.25 15.04
C TRP A 71 -10.32 -7.85 16.44
N PRO A 72 -9.08 -7.87 16.95
CA PRO A 72 -8.77 -8.40 18.27
C PRO A 72 -9.54 -7.60 19.31
N GLY A 73 -10.36 -8.29 20.11
CA GLY A 73 -11.19 -7.68 21.13
C GLY A 73 -10.37 -7.00 22.25
N ASN A 74 -10.97 -5.98 22.86
CA ASN A 74 -10.48 -5.23 24.03
C ASN A 74 -8.99 -4.84 24.01
N ASP A 75 -8.69 -3.78 23.27
CA ASP A 75 -7.45 -3.04 23.42
C ASP A 75 -7.73 -1.74 24.23
N PRO A 76 -7.57 -1.74 25.57
CA PRO A 76 -8.10 -0.68 26.43
C PRO A 76 -7.32 0.64 26.36
N GLY A 77 -6.15 0.65 25.71
CA GLY A 77 -5.26 1.80 25.64
C GLY A 77 -5.07 2.34 24.23
N PRO A 78 -4.56 3.57 24.09
CA PRO A 78 -4.26 4.13 22.78
C PRO A 78 -3.19 3.28 22.08
N ARG A 79 -3.31 3.14 20.76
CA ARG A 79 -2.33 2.43 19.94
C ARG A 79 -1.82 3.33 18.83
N ILE A 80 -0.57 3.11 18.42
CA ILE A 80 -0.02 3.63 17.17
C ILE A 80 -0.19 2.53 16.12
N TRP A 81 -1.24 2.63 15.31
CA TRP A 81 -1.50 1.71 14.20
C TRP A 81 -0.61 2.06 13.01
N ALA A 82 0.34 1.19 12.70
CA ALA A 82 1.16 1.27 11.50
C ALA A 82 0.47 0.50 10.37
N CYS A 83 -0.15 1.23 9.47
CA CYS A 83 -0.85 0.71 8.31
C CYS A 83 -0.06 0.99 7.04
N LEU A 84 -0.42 0.26 5.98
CA LEU A 84 0.05 0.50 4.62
C LEU A 84 -1.16 0.61 3.69
N HIS A 85 -0.99 1.23 2.53
CA HIS A 85 -2.01 1.34 1.48
C HIS A 85 -2.14 0.01 0.72
N ILE A 86 -2.45 -1.07 1.45
CA ILE A 86 -2.63 -2.44 0.95
C ILE A 86 -4.08 -2.84 1.15
N GLY A 87 -4.69 -3.43 0.13
CA GLY A 87 -6.06 -3.89 0.20
C GLY A 87 -7.03 -2.78 0.60
N PRO A 88 -8.22 -3.08 1.15
CA PRO A 88 -9.24 -2.05 1.42
C PRO A 88 -8.94 -1.17 2.65
N TYR A 89 -7.68 -0.76 2.87
CA TYR A 89 -7.12 -0.11 4.07
C TYR A 89 -7.98 1.02 4.64
N GLY A 90 -8.74 1.74 3.82
CA GLY A 90 -9.69 2.77 4.24
C GLY A 90 -10.78 2.27 5.20
N LEU A 91 -11.05 0.95 5.26
CA LEU A 91 -11.99 0.37 6.23
C LEU A 91 -11.40 0.26 7.65
N ILE A 92 -10.07 0.29 7.82
CA ILE A 92 -9.42 0.18 9.14
C ILE A 92 -9.89 1.32 10.06
N ALA A 93 -9.85 2.56 9.57
CA ALA A 93 -10.32 3.70 10.34
C ALA A 93 -11.81 3.56 10.68
N ARG A 94 -12.64 3.17 9.70
CA ARG A 94 -14.09 2.99 9.91
C ARG A 94 -14.40 1.91 10.96
N ALA A 95 -13.70 0.78 10.93
CA ALA A 95 -13.84 -0.28 11.93
C ALA A 95 -13.46 0.20 13.32
N LEU A 96 -12.32 0.88 13.46
CA LEU A 96 -11.89 1.42 14.75
C LEU A 96 -12.88 2.44 15.33
N MET A 97 -13.47 3.30 14.47
CA MET A 97 -14.52 4.23 14.92
C MET A 97 -15.75 3.48 15.44
N LEU A 98 -16.21 2.45 14.73
CA LEU A 98 -17.36 1.62 15.14
C LEU A 98 -17.10 0.80 16.40
N LEU A 99 -15.84 0.46 16.68
CA LEU A 99 -15.41 -0.15 17.93
C LEU A 99 -15.33 0.85 19.11
N GLY A 100 -15.67 2.13 18.89
CA GLY A 100 -15.74 3.16 19.92
C GLY A 100 -14.41 3.87 20.19
N HIS A 101 -13.39 3.68 19.34
CA HIS A 101 -12.10 4.32 19.52
C HIS A 101 -12.10 5.77 18.99
N LYS A 102 -11.47 6.67 19.75
CA LYS A 102 -11.13 8.01 19.28
C LYS A 102 -9.96 7.93 18.31
N LEU A 103 -10.04 8.58 17.16
CA LEU A 103 -9.03 8.49 16.11
C LEU A 103 -8.35 9.82 15.80
N ALA A 104 -7.04 9.76 15.67
CA ALA A 104 -6.24 10.83 15.12
C ALA A 104 -5.46 10.29 13.90
N ILE A 105 -5.65 10.94 12.76
CA ILE A 105 -5.08 10.49 11.49
C ILE A 105 -4.07 11.54 11.01
N LEU A 106 -2.83 11.09 10.76
CA LEU A 106 -1.79 11.94 10.19
C LEU A 106 -1.94 11.99 8.67
N LEU A 107 -2.11 13.19 8.11
CA LEU A 107 -2.32 13.43 6.69
C LEU A 107 -1.29 14.44 6.17
N ARG A 108 -0.78 14.25 4.95
CA ARG A 108 0.04 15.27 4.28
C ARG A 108 -0.79 16.46 3.84
N SER A 109 -0.22 17.66 3.73
CA SER A 109 -0.98 18.86 3.38
C SER A 109 -1.62 18.81 1.99
N ASP A 110 -1.00 18.14 1.02
CA ASP A 110 -1.49 18.02 -0.36
C ASP A 110 -2.75 17.16 -0.49
N VAL A 111 -2.97 16.22 0.44
CA VAL A 111 -4.15 15.35 0.48
C VAL A 111 -5.07 15.61 1.67
N PHE A 112 -4.72 16.55 2.55
CA PHE A 112 -5.37 16.76 3.84
C PHE A 112 -6.88 16.99 3.72
N GLU A 113 -7.30 17.91 2.85
CA GLU A 113 -8.73 18.21 2.68
C GLU A 113 -9.47 17.04 2.02
N ALA A 114 -8.92 16.50 0.92
CA ALA A 114 -9.55 15.41 0.18
C ALA A 114 -9.73 14.15 1.04
N GLN A 115 -8.67 13.69 1.71
CA GLN A 115 -8.73 12.51 2.58
C GLN A 115 -9.50 12.79 3.86
N GLY A 116 -9.38 13.98 4.45
CA GLY A 116 -10.15 14.37 5.62
C GLY A 116 -11.66 14.32 5.37
N GLN A 117 -12.13 14.80 4.22
CA GLN A 117 -13.54 14.71 3.84
C GLN A 117 -14.03 13.26 3.67
N ILE A 118 -13.17 12.37 3.20
CA ILE A 118 -13.50 10.95 3.06
C ILE A 118 -13.75 10.32 4.43
N TYR A 119 -12.85 10.51 5.39
CA TYR A 119 -13.03 9.98 6.75
C TYR A 119 -14.26 10.57 7.44
N ARG A 120 -14.53 11.88 7.27
CA ARG A 120 -15.77 12.51 7.77
C ARG A 120 -17.02 11.89 7.14
N LYS A 121 -17.01 11.66 5.82
CA LYS A 121 -18.10 10.98 5.12
C LYS A 121 -18.32 9.57 5.67
N GLN A 122 -17.25 8.79 5.91
CA GLN A 122 -17.35 7.46 6.51
C GLN A 122 -17.91 7.49 7.93
N PHE A 123 -17.51 8.47 8.75
CA PHE A 123 -18.06 8.68 10.07
C PHE A 123 -19.57 8.95 9.97
N ARG A 124 -19.98 9.91 9.14
CA ARG A 124 -21.39 10.24 8.93
C ARG A 124 -22.21 9.05 8.42
N LEU A 125 -21.67 8.26 7.51
CA LEU A 125 -22.31 7.03 7.04
C LEU A 125 -22.53 6.00 8.17
N SER A 126 -21.64 5.98 9.16
CA SER A 126 -21.68 4.99 10.25
C SER A 126 -22.53 5.45 11.45
N PHE A 127 -22.61 6.76 11.69
CA PHE A 127 -23.26 7.32 12.90
C PHE A 127 -24.42 8.29 12.61
N GLY A 128 -24.69 8.63 11.36
CA GLY A 128 -25.75 9.56 10.97
C GLY A 128 -25.50 11.03 11.34
N ARG A 129 -24.30 11.39 11.80
CA ARG A 129 -23.91 12.76 12.19
C ARG A 129 -22.45 13.06 11.88
N GLU A 130 -22.07 14.33 11.96
CA GLU A 130 -20.65 14.71 11.88
C GLU A 130 -19.88 14.29 13.14
N ALA A 131 -18.59 14.02 12.96
CA ALA A 131 -17.70 13.69 14.06
C ALA A 131 -17.39 14.93 14.90
N THR A 132 -17.31 14.75 16.22
CA THR A 132 -16.79 15.78 17.11
C THR A 132 -15.26 15.71 17.17
N GLU A 133 -14.62 16.80 17.61
CA GLU A 133 -13.16 16.79 17.85
C GLU A 133 -12.74 15.74 18.88
N ASN A 134 -13.64 15.29 19.77
CA ASN A 134 -13.39 14.24 20.75
C ASN A 134 -13.42 12.81 20.17
N GLU A 135 -13.71 12.66 18.88
CA GLU A 135 -13.89 11.36 18.22
C GLU A 135 -12.96 11.19 17.02
N LEU A 136 -12.80 12.23 16.21
CA LEU A 136 -11.98 12.19 15.00
C LEU A 136 -11.27 13.52 14.78
N ILE A 137 -9.94 13.46 14.66
CA ILE A 137 -9.12 14.64 14.33
C ILE A 137 -8.09 14.29 13.25
N PHE A 138 -7.66 15.33 12.53
CA PHE A 138 -6.66 15.22 11.48
C PHE A 138 -5.46 16.11 11.82
N ILE A 139 -4.27 15.56 11.68
CA ILE A 139 -3.02 16.28 11.94
C ILE A 139 -2.25 16.39 10.63
N ARG A 140 -1.82 17.60 10.27
CA ARG A 140 -0.97 17.84 9.09
C ARG A 140 0.46 17.37 9.35
N ALA A 141 0.99 16.52 8.48
CA ALA A 141 2.30 15.88 8.64
C ALA A 141 3.50 16.82 8.44
N ASP A 142 3.27 17.96 7.81
CA ASP A 142 4.29 18.89 7.30
C ASP A 142 4.13 20.31 7.86
N GLN A 143 3.26 20.51 8.86
CA GLN A 143 3.03 21.82 9.47
C GLN A 143 3.36 21.86 10.96
N GLY A 144 4.18 22.83 11.35
CA GLY A 144 4.58 23.07 12.73
C GLY A 144 5.37 21.89 13.30
N ASN A 145 4.98 21.40 14.49
CA ASN A 145 5.58 20.23 15.10
C ASN A 145 4.53 19.09 15.22
N PRO A 146 4.37 18.25 14.17
CA PRO A 146 3.34 17.21 14.15
C PRO A 146 3.55 16.17 15.25
N LEU A 147 4.79 15.81 15.58
CA LEU A 147 5.07 14.81 16.62
C LEU A 147 4.61 15.26 18.02
N LEU A 148 4.73 16.56 18.34
CA LEU A 148 4.19 17.10 19.60
C LEU A 148 2.67 17.01 19.64
N LYS A 149 1.96 17.35 18.56
CA LYS A 149 0.50 17.22 18.46
C LYS A 149 0.07 15.76 18.59
N LEU A 150 0.78 14.85 17.93
CA LEU A 150 0.53 13.39 18.02
C LEU A 150 0.71 12.86 19.44
N ARG A 151 1.73 13.34 20.16
CA ARG A 151 1.95 13.01 21.57
C ARG A 151 0.79 13.48 22.46
N GLU A 152 0.28 14.68 22.22
CA GLU A 152 -0.84 15.24 22.99
C GLU A 152 -2.13 14.43 22.80
N VAL A 153 -2.42 13.98 21.59
CA VAL A 153 -3.66 13.24 21.31
C VAL A 153 -3.59 11.81 21.84
N LEU A 154 -2.41 11.17 21.82
CA LEU A 154 -2.21 9.89 22.53
C LEU A 154 -2.52 10.02 24.04
N ARG A 155 -2.10 11.12 24.67
CA ARG A 155 -2.42 11.39 26.09
C ARG A 155 -3.92 11.61 26.34
N LYS A 156 -4.66 12.06 25.32
CA LYS A 156 -6.13 12.21 25.35
C LYS A 156 -6.87 10.91 24.97
N ASN A 157 -6.16 9.79 24.93
CA ASN A 157 -6.68 8.46 24.61
C ASN A 157 -7.17 8.29 23.16
N TYR A 158 -6.50 8.95 22.20
CA TYR A 158 -6.73 8.70 20.77
C TYR A 158 -5.84 7.55 20.30
N HIS A 159 -6.39 6.68 19.46
CA HIS A 159 -5.59 5.82 18.61
C HIS A 159 -5.08 6.63 17.42
N LEU A 160 -3.83 6.38 17.06
CA LEU A 160 -3.19 7.00 15.90
C LEU A 160 -3.19 6.04 14.73
N ILE A 161 -3.54 6.52 13.54
CA ILE A 161 -3.35 5.79 12.28
C ILE A 161 -2.24 6.47 11.49
N PHE A 162 -1.21 5.68 11.18
CA PHE A 162 -0.09 6.06 10.33
C PHE A 162 -0.06 5.19 9.08
N PHE A 163 -0.15 5.81 7.92
CA PHE A 163 0.21 5.16 6.67
C PHE A 163 1.70 5.39 6.41
N ILE A 164 2.52 4.40 6.74
CA ILE A 164 3.98 4.55 6.80
C ILE A 164 4.65 4.60 5.42
N ASP A 165 3.93 4.19 4.39
CA ASP A 165 4.38 4.01 3.01
C ASP A 165 4.19 5.25 2.12
N GLY A 166 3.57 6.32 2.64
CA GLY A 166 3.32 7.56 1.88
C GLY A 166 4.56 8.34 1.43
N GLN A 167 5.76 7.92 1.84
CA GLN A 167 7.05 8.40 1.35
C GLN A 167 8.10 7.28 1.33
N LEU A 168 7.81 6.13 0.71
CA LEU A 168 8.85 5.15 0.41
C LEU A 168 9.82 5.73 -0.64
N SER A 169 10.88 6.40 -0.18
CA SER A 169 12.02 6.74 -1.02
C SER A 169 13.09 5.67 -0.83
N ALA A 170 13.67 5.17 -1.91
CA ALA A 170 15.07 4.74 -1.84
C ALA A 170 15.92 5.83 -2.48
N GLY A 171 16.92 6.27 -1.73
CA GLY A 171 17.73 7.44 -2.01
C GLY A 171 18.24 8.03 -0.70
N GLU A 172 19.53 8.39 -0.69
CA GLU A 172 20.37 8.79 0.45
C GLU A 172 19.68 8.95 1.80
N ALA A 173 20.09 8.11 2.77
CA ALA A 173 19.71 8.19 4.17
C ALA A 173 19.95 9.61 4.69
N SER A 174 18.88 10.41 4.74
CA SER A 174 18.90 11.73 5.35
C SER A 174 18.45 11.62 6.81
N LYS A 175 18.68 12.68 7.58
CA LYS A 175 18.28 12.72 9.00
C LYS A 175 16.78 12.43 9.15
N GLY A 176 16.43 11.51 10.06
CA GLY A 176 15.04 11.13 10.32
C GLY A 176 14.52 9.97 9.47
N TRP A 177 15.40 9.26 8.76
CA TRP A 177 15.10 8.04 8.02
C TRP A 177 15.88 6.86 8.58
N VAL A 178 15.26 5.69 8.57
CA VAL A 178 15.87 4.41 8.96
C VAL A 178 15.80 3.42 7.80
N PRO A 179 16.88 2.67 7.53
CA PRO A 179 16.88 1.62 6.53
C PRO A 179 16.12 0.39 7.03
N VAL A 180 15.26 -0.14 6.17
CA VAL A 180 14.55 -1.40 6.37
C VAL A 180 14.73 -2.27 5.14
N ARG A 181 14.55 -3.57 5.31
CA ARG A 181 14.61 -4.56 4.23
C ARG A 181 13.23 -5.14 3.99
N LEU A 182 12.90 -5.28 2.72
CA LEU A 182 11.74 -6.04 2.26
C LEU A 182 12.20 -6.96 1.13
N HIS A 183 12.16 -8.26 1.36
CA HIS A 183 12.75 -9.26 0.48
C HIS A 183 14.20 -8.91 0.09
N LYS A 184 14.44 -8.59 -1.19
CA LYS A 184 15.76 -8.25 -1.73
C LYS A 184 15.99 -6.74 -1.86
N SER A 185 15.02 -5.92 -1.47
CA SER A 185 15.09 -4.47 -1.61
C SER A 185 15.41 -3.80 -0.26
N GLU A 186 16.24 -2.75 -0.32
CA GLU A 186 16.48 -1.84 0.79
C GLU A 186 15.63 -0.59 0.61
N LEU A 187 14.86 -0.23 1.64
CA LEU A 187 13.92 0.88 1.64
C LEU A 187 14.24 1.81 2.81
N LEU A 188 13.82 3.07 2.72
CA LEU A 188 13.91 4.01 3.82
C LEU A 188 12.52 4.37 4.32
N LEU A 189 12.37 4.37 5.64
CA LEU A 189 11.15 4.77 6.32
C LEU A 189 11.44 5.88 7.33
N ARG A 190 10.45 6.74 7.57
CA ARG A 190 10.58 7.84 8.54
C ARG A 190 10.62 7.29 9.96
N GLU A 191 11.60 7.70 10.74
CA GLU A 191 11.76 7.26 12.15
C GLU A 191 10.71 7.85 13.10
N GLY A 192 9.89 8.81 12.62
CA GLY A 192 8.93 9.56 13.44
C GLY A 192 7.95 8.67 14.21
N ILE A 193 7.55 7.53 13.63
CA ILE A 193 6.68 6.55 14.31
C ILE A 193 7.39 5.90 15.51
N ALA A 194 8.67 5.56 15.36
CA ALA A 194 9.50 5.00 16.43
C ALA A 194 9.82 6.04 17.50
N ALA A 195 10.14 7.27 17.10
CA ALA A 195 10.33 8.38 18.03
C ALA A 195 9.07 8.67 18.86
N LEU A 196 7.90 8.62 18.24
CA LEU A 196 6.64 8.82 18.94
C LEU A 196 6.37 7.71 19.96
N SER A 197 6.58 6.44 19.58
CA SER A 197 6.49 5.31 20.51
C SER A 197 7.47 5.47 21.69
N PHE A 198 8.71 5.87 21.41
CA PHE A 198 9.73 6.10 22.44
C PHE A 198 9.33 7.17 23.46
N TRP A 199 8.75 8.29 23.01
CA TRP A 199 8.34 9.41 23.86
C TRP A 199 7.06 9.14 24.66
N THR A 200 6.17 8.31 24.13
CA THR A 200 4.82 8.10 24.69
C THR A 200 4.69 6.78 25.44
N LYS A 201 5.64 5.86 25.24
CA LYS A 201 5.56 4.47 25.70
C LYS A 201 4.35 3.72 25.16
N VAL A 202 3.74 4.23 24.09
CA VAL A 202 2.67 3.57 23.36
C VAL A 202 3.30 2.66 22.31
N PRO A 203 2.93 1.37 22.24
CA PRO A 203 3.50 0.44 21.28
C PRO A 203 3.00 0.71 19.85
N ILE A 204 3.86 0.40 18.89
CA ILE A 204 3.53 0.37 17.46
C ILE A 204 2.89 -0.96 17.13
N ARG A 205 1.67 -0.96 16.58
CA ARG A 205 1.00 -2.18 16.14
C ARG A 205 0.81 -2.12 14.63
N ALA A 206 1.54 -2.97 13.90
CA ALA A 206 1.34 -3.12 12.47
C ALA A 206 -0.03 -3.77 12.22
N ALA A 207 -0.77 -3.23 11.26
CA ALA A 207 -2.05 -3.76 10.80
C ALA A 207 -2.09 -3.73 9.28
N ILE A 208 -2.14 -4.91 8.67
CA ILE A 208 -2.20 -5.08 7.22
C ILE A 208 -3.51 -5.76 6.88
N MET A 209 -4.25 -5.13 5.98
CA MET A 209 -5.49 -5.69 5.46
C MET A 209 -5.32 -6.03 3.99
N THR A 210 -5.79 -7.20 3.60
CA THR A 210 -5.72 -7.72 2.24
C THR A 210 -7.05 -8.36 1.89
N MET A 211 -7.30 -8.55 0.60
CA MET A 211 -8.49 -9.24 0.12
C MET A 211 -8.09 -10.33 -0.86
N VAL A 212 -8.38 -11.59 -0.53
CA VAL A 212 -8.13 -12.73 -1.41
C VAL A 212 -9.45 -13.46 -1.61
N ASN A 213 -9.83 -13.70 -2.87
CA ASN A 213 -11.10 -14.36 -3.24
C ASN A 213 -12.35 -13.73 -2.58
N GLY A 214 -12.35 -12.41 -2.39
CA GLY A 214 -13.47 -11.67 -1.77
C GLY A 214 -13.54 -11.76 -0.25
N GLN A 215 -12.56 -12.41 0.41
CA GLN A 215 -12.47 -12.48 1.86
C GLN A 215 -11.39 -11.53 2.38
N ILE A 216 -11.70 -10.81 3.45
CA ILE A 216 -10.70 -10.01 4.16
C ILE A 216 -9.78 -10.92 4.95
N THR A 217 -8.48 -10.68 4.80
CA THR A 217 -7.48 -11.15 5.75
C THR A 217 -6.87 -9.95 6.44
N LEU A 218 -6.95 -9.94 7.77
CA LEU A 218 -6.37 -8.92 8.62
C LEU A 218 -5.22 -9.55 9.41
N ARG A 219 -4.02 -8.99 9.26
CA ARG A 219 -2.83 -9.42 9.98
C ARG A 219 -2.40 -8.33 10.93
N PHE A 220 -2.03 -8.74 12.14
CA PHE A 220 -1.41 -7.89 13.13
C PHE A 220 -0.03 -8.42 13.46
N GLY A 221 0.89 -7.53 13.82
CA GLY A 221 2.07 -7.97 14.55
C GLY A 221 1.70 -8.36 15.99
N GLU A 222 2.33 -9.42 16.48
CA GLU A 222 1.79 -10.31 17.53
C GLU A 222 1.50 -9.62 18.89
N GLU A 223 2.29 -8.62 19.32
CA GLU A 223 2.07 -7.96 20.63
C GLU A 223 2.21 -6.43 20.61
N GLY A 224 2.49 -5.85 19.43
CA GLY A 224 2.92 -4.46 19.31
C GLY A 224 4.35 -4.26 19.78
N ARG A 225 5.07 -3.37 19.10
CA ARG A 225 6.50 -3.12 19.30
C ARG A 225 6.71 -1.85 20.11
N TYR A 226 7.29 -2.02 21.30
CA TYR A 226 7.74 -0.90 22.13
C TYR A 226 9.11 -0.40 21.68
N VAL A 227 9.33 0.90 21.85
CA VAL A 227 10.62 1.55 21.59
C VAL A 227 11.15 2.09 22.91
N ASN A 228 12.20 1.49 23.45
CA ASN A 228 12.74 1.81 24.77
C ASN A 228 13.91 2.78 24.70
N ASN A 229 14.65 2.77 23.59
CA ASN A 229 15.80 3.62 23.32
C ASN A 229 15.90 3.95 21.82
N ARG A 230 16.88 4.80 21.44
CA ARG A 230 17.08 5.16 20.03
C ARG A 230 17.59 4.02 19.15
N SER A 231 18.34 3.06 19.71
CA SER A 231 18.77 1.88 18.94
C SER A 231 17.60 0.97 18.53
N ASP A 232 16.45 1.08 19.20
CA ASP A 232 15.24 0.34 18.84
C ASP A 232 14.51 0.93 17.62
N TYR A 233 14.91 2.10 17.11
CA TYR A 233 14.17 2.76 16.02
C TYR A 233 14.14 1.92 14.75
N GLN A 234 15.30 1.44 14.30
CA GLN A 234 15.37 0.61 13.10
C GLN A 234 14.65 -0.73 13.27
N PRO A 235 14.89 -1.52 14.36
CA PRO A 235 14.13 -2.75 14.60
C PRO A 235 12.61 -2.54 14.69
N ALA A 236 12.17 -1.42 15.26
CA ALA A 236 10.74 -1.14 15.40
C ALA A 236 10.08 -0.78 14.06
N THR A 237 10.81 -0.12 13.17
CA THR A 237 10.33 0.16 11.82
C THR A 237 10.43 -1.08 10.92
N GLN A 238 11.47 -1.91 11.07
CA GLN A 238 11.61 -3.20 10.39
C GLN A 238 10.46 -4.15 10.73
N TYR A 239 10.07 -4.23 12.00
CA TYR A 239 8.90 -5.02 12.46
C TYR A 239 7.63 -4.77 11.65
N ILE A 240 7.42 -3.54 11.15
CA ILE A 240 6.25 -3.22 10.33
C ILE A 240 6.35 -3.90 8.95
N LEU A 241 7.55 -3.94 8.36
CA LEU A 241 7.79 -4.54 7.06
C LEU A 241 8.00 -6.05 7.11
N ASP A 242 8.39 -6.61 8.26
CA ASP A 242 8.45 -8.06 8.45
C ASP A 242 7.07 -8.69 8.17
N LEU A 243 6.00 -8.06 8.66
CA LEU A 243 4.63 -8.48 8.37
C LEU A 243 4.24 -8.37 6.88
N VAL A 244 4.85 -7.43 6.15
CA VAL A 244 4.68 -7.29 4.69
C VAL A 244 5.45 -8.40 3.96
N GLY A 245 6.62 -8.78 4.46
CA GLY A 245 7.47 -9.83 3.88
C GLY A 245 6.85 -11.22 3.90
N ASP A 246 5.88 -11.46 4.79
CA ASP A 246 5.14 -12.72 4.89
C ASP A 246 3.93 -12.81 3.93
N LEU A 247 3.60 -11.73 3.21
CA LEU A 247 2.45 -11.69 2.31
C LEU A 247 2.71 -12.46 1.02
N ALA A 248 1.67 -13.13 0.51
CA ALA A 248 1.72 -13.76 -0.80
C ALA A 248 1.71 -12.73 -1.94
N ALA A 249 2.11 -13.15 -3.15
CA ALA A 249 2.09 -12.28 -4.33
C ALA A 249 0.70 -11.67 -4.61
N GLU A 250 -0.36 -12.46 -4.42
CA GLU A 250 -1.76 -12.03 -4.61
C GLU A 250 -2.21 -10.96 -3.60
N GLU A 251 -1.50 -10.84 -2.48
CA GLU A 251 -1.75 -9.88 -1.42
C GLU A 251 -0.89 -8.63 -1.61
N LEU A 252 0.41 -8.80 -1.83
CA LEU A 252 1.34 -7.70 -2.09
C LEU A 252 0.95 -6.87 -3.30
N ILE A 253 0.40 -7.50 -4.34
CA ILE A 253 -0.03 -6.80 -5.55
C ILE A 253 -1.19 -5.81 -5.30
N GLN A 254 -1.83 -5.85 -4.12
CA GLN A 254 -2.84 -4.87 -3.71
C GLN A 254 -2.23 -3.61 -3.08
N TRP A 255 -0.90 -3.54 -2.98
CA TRP A 255 -0.21 -2.39 -2.41
C TRP A 255 -0.08 -1.26 -3.43
N GLU A 256 -0.74 -0.14 -3.17
CA GLU A 256 -0.77 1.02 -4.08
C GLU A 256 0.60 1.60 -4.39
N CYS A 257 1.54 1.51 -3.44
CA CYS A 257 2.88 2.05 -3.57
C CYS A 257 3.89 1.03 -4.13
N LEU A 258 3.49 -0.22 -4.42
CA LEU A 258 4.42 -1.26 -4.87
C LEU A 258 5.20 -0.87 -6.13
N SER A 259 4.54 -0.19 -7.08
CA SER A 259 5.19 0.31 -8.29
C SER A 259 6.26 1.37 -8.01
N ALA A 260 6.10 2.17 -6.95
CA ALA A 260 7.09 3.17 -6.55
C ALA A 260 8.29 2.51 -5.84
N VAL A 261 8.06 1.43 -5.09
CA VAL A 261 9.14 0.60 -4.55
C VAL A 261 10.04 0.10 -5.67
N PHE A 262 9.48 -0.30 -6.81
CA PHE A 262 10.24 -0.71 -7.99
C PHE A 262 11.13 0.41 -8.56
N ASP A 263 10.59 1.63 -8.68
CA ASP A 263 11.34 2.78 -9.22
C ASP A 263 12.55 3.17 -8.36
N HIS A 264 12.45 2.85 -7.08
CA HIS A 264 13.45 3.17 -6.08
C HIS A 264 14.31 1.98 -5.69
N GLU A 265 13.93 0.74 -6.03
CA GLU A 265 14.79 -0.41 -5.83
C GLU A 265 16.14 -0.04 -6.45
N LEU A 266 17.15 0.09 -5.59
CA LEU A 266 18.52 0.23 -6.04
C LEU A 266 18.74 -1.01 -6.90
N LEU A 267 18.67 -0.86 -8.22
CA LEU A 267 19.07 -1.86 -9.21
C LEU A 267 20.59 -2.17 -9.09
N ILE A 268 21.19 -1.84 -7.94
CA ILE A 268 22.51 -2.15 -7.42
C ILE A 268 22.51 -3.64 -7.04
N LYS A 269 22.50 -4.47 -8.08
CA LYS A 269 23.56 -5.41 -8.45
C LYS A 269 22.95 -6.36 -9.47
N LYS A 270 23.42 -6.25 -10.70
CA LYS A 270 23.19 -7.17 -11.83
C LYS A 270 23.64 -8.63 -11.57
N GLU A 271 23.91 -8.99 -10.33
CA GLU A 271 24.46 -10.27 -9.96
C GLU A 271 23.49 -10.99 -9.04
N GLN A 272 22.59 -11.76 -9.65
CA GLN A 272 22.51 -13.23 -9.49
C GLN A 272 21.09 -13.73 -9.80
N MET A 273 20.98 -14.25 -11.03
CA MET A 273 20.08 -15.28 -11.57
C MET A 273 19.50 -14.84 -12.92
N PRO A 274 19.52 -15.70 -13.96
CA PRO A 274 18.94 -15.37 -15.26
C PRO A 274 17.43 -15.40 -15.14
N LEU A 275 16.83 -14.29 -14.69
CA LEU A 275 15.41 -14.06 -14.87
C LEU A 275 15.10 -14.16 -16.36
N GLN A 276 14.04 -14.88 -16.69
CA GLN A 276 13.61 -15.01 -18.07
C GLN A 276 13.11 -13.66 -18.57
N HIS A 277 13.65 -13.18 -19.68
CA HIS A 277 13.15 -11.98 -20.32
C HIS A 277 11.72 -12.21 -20.81
N LEU A 278 10.78 -11.53 -20.17
CA LEU A 278 9.36 -11.56 -20.49
C LEU A 278 8.94 -10.15 -20.90
N TRP A 279 8.66 -10.00 -22.18
CA TRP A 279 8.34 -8.72 -22.79
C TRP A 279 6.83 -8.53 -22.89
N LEU A 280 6.33 -7.48 -22.23
CA LEU A 280 4.91 -7.14 -22.22
C LEU A 280 4.65 -5.87 -23.02
N PRO A 281 3.63 -5.87 -23.91
CA PRO A 281 3.32 -4.69 -24.70
C PRO A 281 2.69 -3.60 -23.83
N PHE A 282 2.99 -2.34 -24.14
CA PHE A 282 2.31 -1.17 -23.60
C PHE A 282 2.44 0.05 -24.54
N VAL A 283 1.65 1.08 -24.30
CA VAL A 283 1.66 2.33 -25.09
C VAL A 283 1.85 3.52 -24.15
N VAL A 284 2.74 4.45 -24.50
CA VAL A 284 2.94 5.71 -23.77
C VAL A 284 3.01 6.85 -24.76
N GLN A 285 2.14 7.84 -24.62
CA GLN A 285 2.11 9.01 -25.52
C GLN A 285 2.14 8.59 -27.00
N GLU A 286 1.26 7.64 -27.37
CA GLU A 286 1.14 7.05 -28.72
C GLU A 286 2.33 6.19 -29.18
N LYS A 287 3.40 6.09 -28.40
CA LYS A 287 4.54 5.21 -28.69
C LYS A 287 4.22 3.78 -28.28
N ARG A 288 4.42 2.85 -29.21
CA ARG A 288 4.28 1.40 -28.99
C ARG A 288 5.57 0.85 -28.40
N MET A 289 5.47 0.21 -27.24
CA MET A 289 6.64 -0.21 -26.47
C MET A 289 6.50 -1.65 -25.97
N LEU A 290 7.65 -2.27 -25.67
CA LEU A 290 7.75 -3.49 -24.89
C LEU A 290 8.44 -3.19 -23.56
N PHE A 291 7.90 -3.70 -22.47
CA PHE A 291 8.46 -3.65 -21.13
C PHE A 291 9.04 -5.02 -20.77
N ASP A 292 10.32 -5.07 -20.40
CA ASP A 292 10.99 -6.29 -19.94
C ASP A 292 10.87 -6.42 -18.42
N LEU A 293 10.13 -7.43 -17.97
CA LEU A 293 9.95 -7.71 -16.55
C LEU A 293 11.25 -8.04 -15.83
N ALA A 294 12.25 -8.60 -16.51
CA ALA A 294 13.50 -9.02 -15.87
C ALA A 294 14.47 -7.86 -15.63
N THR A 295 14.32 -6.76 -16.38
CA THR A 295 15.25 -5.62 -16.30
C THR A 295 14.57 -4.30 -15.96
N GLY A 296 13.23 -4.25 -15.99
CA GLY A 296 12.46 -3.02 -15.86
C GLY A 296 12.58 -2.06 -17.04
N ARG A 297 13.27 -2.46 -18.11
CA ARG A 297 13.55 -1.59 -19.25
C ARG A 297 12.42 -1.60 -20.25
N SER A 298 12.26 -0.49 -20.94
CA SER A 298 11.28 -0.35 -22.02
C SER A 298 11.97 -0.02 -23.33
N VAL A 299 11.49 -0.58 -24.44
CA VAL A 299 11.98 -0.29 -25.79
C VAL A 299 10.82 0.10 -26.70
N VAL A 300 11.04 1.10 -27.56
CA VAL A 300 10.08 1.47 -28.61
C VAL A 300 10.22 0.47 -29.76
N ILE A 301 9.09 0.00 -30.30
CA ILE A 301 9.07 -0.96 -31.41
C ILE A 301 8.12 -0.51 -32.53
N GLY A 302 8.30 -1.11 -33.71
CA GLY A 302 7.44 -0.86 -34.87
C GLY A 302 6.02 -1.38 -34.68
N THR A 303 5.09 -0.88 -35.51
CA THR A 303 3.67 -1.22 -35.45
C THR A 303 3.43 -2.72 -35.62
N LYS A 304 4.09 -3.33 -36.61
CA LYS A 304 3.92 -4.75 -36.93
C LYS A 304 4.41 -5.65 -35.79
N GLU A 305 5.57 -5.33 -35.22
CA GLU A 305 6.14 -6.05 -34.09
C GLU A 305 5.24 -5.95 -32.86
N PHE A 306 4.65 -4.77 -32.65
CA PHE A 306 3.75 -4.52 -31.52
C PHE A 306 2.45 -5.31 -31.65
N GLU A 307 1.87 -5.37 -32.84
CA GLU A 307 0.68 -6.18 -33.11
C GLU A 307 0.93 -7.67 -32.85
N ILE A 308 2.09 -8.18 -33.29
CA ILE A 308 2.50 -9.57 -33.03
C ILE A 308 2.65 -9.81 -31.52
N ALA A 309 3.29 -8.89 -30.79
CA ALA A 309 3.46 -9.00 -29.34
C ALA A 309 2.10 -9.00 -28.62
N CYS A 310 1.18 -8.11 -29.00
CA CYS A 310 -0.18 -8.07 -28.49
C CYS A 310 -0.95 -9.38 -28.75
N GLN A 311 -0.85 -9.95 -29.95
CA GLN A 311 -1.49 -11.23 -30.27
C GLN A 311 -0.94 -12.38 -29.41
N LYS A 312 0.39 -12.46 -29.25
CA LYS A 312 1.01 -13.46 -28.39
C LYS A 312 0.57 -13.30 -26.93
N PHE A 313 0.59 -12.07 -26.43
CA PHE A 313 0.18 -11.78 -25.07
C PHE A 313 -1.31 -12.10 -24.83
N ARG A 314 -2.20 -11.78 -25.77
CA ARG A 314 -3.62 -12.16 -25.71
C ARG A 314 -3.84 -13.66 -25.61
N LYS A 315 -3.08 -14.46 -26.37
CA LYS A 315 -3.17 -15.93 -26.28
C LYS A 315 -2.82 -16.44 -24.88
N ILE A 316 -1.76 -15.91 -24.29
CA ILE A 316 -1.38 -16.25 -22.90
C ILE A 316 -2.46 -15.75 -21.93
N TRP A 317 -2.94 -14.53 -22.13
CA TRP A 317 -3.97 -13.91 -21.29
C TRP A 317 -5.26 -14.71 -21.28
N LEU A 318 -5.71 -15.28 -22.41
CA LEU A 318 -6.97 -16.03 -22.49
C LEU A 318 -6.85 -17.48 -21.96
N ASN A 319 -5.65 -18.04 -21.92
CA ASN A 319 -5.41 -19.42 -21.51
C ASN A 319 -5.10 -19.58 -20.01
N VAL A 320 -5.13 -18.49 -19.24
CA VAL A 320 -4.93 -18.43 -17.78
C VAL A 320 -6.19 -17.89 -17.12
#